data_AF-A0A6N9BL82-F1
#
_entry.id   AF-A0A6N9BL82-F1
#
_cell.length_a   1.000
_cell.length_b   1.000
_cell.length_c   1.000
_cell.angle_alpha   90.00
_cell.angle_beta   90.00
_cell.angle_gamma   90.00
#
_symmetry.space_group_name_H-M   'P 1'
#
loop_
_entity.id
_entity.type
_entity.pdbx_description
1 polymer ?
#
loop_
_entity_poly.entity_id
_entity_poly.type
_entity_poly.pdbx_seq_one_letter_code
_entity_poly.pdbx_strand_id
1 'polypeptide(L)'
;MPLSPPRGARVGGWAGPAPAARDGYKRPFDLALLGLALVLPAPLWLVLGTVIMIAIRLEDGGPALYCQARLGRGGTVFRILKFRTMAVDAEAATGPVWAERGDPRVTRVGRMLRRFHLDELPQAVNVLRGEMSLVGPRPERPELAARIEREVPGFSARLRVRPGIAGLAQANGAGWREPALKLHYDLLYIDAMGPWLDLKLCVRCLAKALRPRRRRP
;
A
#
# COMPACT_ATOMS: atom_id res chain seq x y z
N MET A 1 23.71 -2.22 3.74
CA MET A 1 22.35 -1.69 3.51
C MET A 1 22.23 -0.35 4.22
N PRO A 2 21.83 0.75 3.58
CA PRO A 2 21.48 1.95 4.33
C PRO A 2 20.30 1.61 5.25
N LEU A 3 20.45 1.92 6.54
CA LEU A 3 19.43 1.69 7.56
C LEU A 3 18.15 2.40 7.11
N SER A 4 17.05 1.65 7.00
CA SER A 4 15.75 2.25 6.70
C SER A 4 15.47 3.35 7.75
N PRO A 5 15.02 4.55 7.33
CA PRO A 5 14.82 5.65 8.26
C PRO A 5 13.83 5.27 9.38
N PRO A 6 14.06 5.75 10.62
CA PRO A 6 13.19 5.42 11.75
C PRO A 6 11.76 5.92 11.50
N ARG A 7 10.78 5.25 12.12
CA ARG A 7 9.37 5.64 12.06
C ARG A 7 9.23 7.09 12.57
N GLY A 8 8.48 7.91 11.85
CA GLY A 8 8.29 9.32 12.16
C GLY A 8 9.38 10.25 11.61
N ALA A 9 10.49 9.72 11.09
CA ALA A 9 11.48 10.55 10.41
C ALA A 9 10.84 11.24 9.20
N ARG A 10 11.20 12.50 8.98
CA ARG A 10 10.98 13.17 7.70
C ARG A 10 12.20 12.95 6.83
N VAL A 11 11.99 12.53 5.58
CA VAL A 11 13.10 12.39 4.63
C VAL A 11 13.56 13.80 4.25
N GLY A 12 14.84 14.12 4.49
CA GLY A 12 15.41 15.43 4.23
C GLY A 12 15.32 15.84 2.75
N GLY A 13 15.13 17.14 2.49
CA GLY A 13 15.00 17.71 1.15
C GLY A 13 13.57 17.80 0.59
N TRP A 14 12.58 17.29 1.32
CA TRP A 14 11.17 17.33 0.93
C TRP A 14 10.42 18.18 1.95
N ALA A 15 10.24 19.47 1.66
CA ALA A 15 9.24 20.26 2.39
C ALA A 15 7.89 19.60 2.12
N GLY A 16 7.36 18.89 3.13
CA GLY A 16 6.11 18.16 3.00
C GLY A 16 5.02 19.11 2.50
N PRO A 17 4.33 18.78 1.39
CA PRO A 17 3.38 19.72 0.80
C PRO A 17 2.23 19.96 1.79
N ALA A 18 1.65 21.16 1.73
CA ALA A 18 0.54 21.53 2.60
C ALA A 18 -0.60 20.49 2.51
N PRO A 19 -1.18 20.08 3.65
CA PRO A 19 -2.23 19.07 3.65
C PRO A 19 -3.42 19.52 2.78
N ALA A 20 -4.08 18.56 2.14
CA ALA A 20 -5.25 18.86 1.33
C ALA A 20 -6.41 19.40 2.21
N ALA A 21 -7.09 20.44 1.74
CA ALA A 21 -8.15 21.14 2.49
C ALA A 21 -9.31 20.23 2.93
N ARG A 22 -9.56 19.14 2.18
CA ARG A 22 -10.68 18.21 2.42
C ARG A 22 -10.32 17.00 3.30
N ASP A 23 -9.17 16.96 3.97
CA ASP A 23 -8.73 15.75 4.72
C ASP A 23 -9.51 15.48 6.03
N GLY A 24 -10.35 16.42 6.49
CA GLY A 24 -11.06 16.32 7.78
C GLY A 24 -12.03 15.15 7.89
N TYR A 25 -12.77 14.81 6.82
CA TYR A 25 -13.74 13.72 6.84
C TYR A 25 -13.10 12.32 6.79
N LYS A 26 -11.86 12.22 6.29
CA LYS A 26 -11.20 10.95 5.99
C LYS A 26 -11.12 10.04 7.20
N ARG A 27 -10.72 10.59 8.34
CA ARG A 27 -10.48 9.81 9.55
C ARG A 27 -11.74 9.12 10.10
N PRO A 28 -12.85 9.83 10.37
CA PRO A 28 -14.07 9.18 10.82
C PRO A 28 -14.63 8.22 9.76
N PHE A 29 -14.55 8.58 8.47
CA PHE A 29 -15.00 7.72 7.37
C PHE A 29 -14.23 6.39 7.32
N ASP A 30 -12.89 6.44 7.37
CA ASP A 30 -12.03 5.27 7.35
C ASP A 30 -12.31 4.35 8.55
N LEU A 31 -12.45 4.92 9.74
CA LEU A 31 -12.71 4.14 10.95
C LEU A 31 -14.10 3.50 10.94
N ALA A 32 -15.12 4.21 10.45
CA ALA A 32 -16.48 3.67 10.33
C ALA A 32 -16.53 2.51 9.32
N LEU A 33 -15.97 2.70 8.13
CA LEU A 33 -16.00 1.67 7.08
C LEU A 33 -15.10 0.48 7.43
N LEU A 34 -13.93 0.72 8.01
CA LEU A 34 -13.05 -0.34 8.49
C LEU A 34 -13.67 -1.10 9.68
N GLY A 35 -14.34 -0.38 10.59
CA GLY A 35 -15.08 -0.98 11.70
C GLY A 35 -16.16 -1.92 11.19
N LEU A 36 -16.98 -1.49 10.23
CA LEU A 36 -17.99 -2.34 9.60
C LEU A 36 -17.37 -3.58 8.92
N ALA A 37 -16.26 -3.40 8.21
CA ALA A 37 -15.57 -4.46 7.48
C ALA A 37 -14.81 -5.46 8.39
N LEU A 38 -14.43 -5.06 9.61
CA LEU A 38 -13.68 -5.90 10.53
C LEU A 38 -14.54 -6.51 11.65
N VAL A 39 -15.49 -5.77 12.22
CA VAL A 39 -16.23 -6.20 13.42
C VAL A 39 -17.15 -7.37 13.10
N LEU A 40 -17.97 -7.26 12.05
CA LEU A 40 -18.94 -8.30 11.70
C LEU A 40 -18.25 -9.64 11.34
N PRO A 41 -17.19 -9.67 10.51
CA PRO A 41 -16.43 -10.90 10.21
C PRO A 41 -15.20 -11.13 11.11
N ALA A 42 -15.08 -10.51 12.28
CA ALA A 42 -13.86 -10.55 13.09
C ALA A 42 -13.31 -11.98 13.36
N PRO A 43 -14.14 -12.97 13.75
CA PRO A 43 -13.66 -14.32 13.99
C PRO A 43 -13.07 -14.96 12.73
N LEU A 44 -13.70 -14.73 11.57
CA LEU A 44 -13.23 -15.23 10.29
C LEU A 44 -11.87 -14.61 9.91
N TRP A 45 -11.68 -13.31 10.14
CA TRP A 45 -10.41 -12.64 9.89
C TRP A 45 -9.27 -13.18 10.76
N LEU A 46 -9.56 -13.48 12.04
CA LEU A 46 -8.57 -14.06 12.95
C LEU A 46 -8.14 -15.46 12.52
N VAL A 47 -9.10 -16.33 12.18
CA VAL A 47 -8.82 -17.68 11.67
C VAL A 47 -8.03 -17.59 10.37
N LEU A 48 -8.49 -16.81 9.40
CA LEU A 48 -7.84 -16.65 8.11
C LEU A 48 -6.41 -16.10 8.27
N GLY A 49 -6.21 -15.07 9.09
CA GLY A 49 -4.90 -14.51 9.38
C GLY A 49 -3.96 -15.55 9.99
N THR A 50 -4.45 -16.35 10.94
CA THR A 50 -3.67 -17.41 11.60
C THR A 50 -3.25 -18.49 10.60
N VAL A 51 -4.18 -18.96 9.76
CA VAL A 51 -3.89 -19.94 8.71
C VAL A 51 -2.85 -19.42 7.73
N ILE A 52 -2.97 -18.16 7.30
CA ILE A 52 -1.99 -17.51 6.41
C ILE A 52 -0.61 -17.47 7.08
N MET A 53 -0.55 -17.06 8.35
CA MET A 53 0.72 -16.98 9.08
C MET A 53 1.38 -18.36 9.19
N ILE A 54 0.63 -19.40 9.55
CA ILE A 54 1.13 -20.78 9.61
C ILE A 54 1.62 -21.23 8.24
N ALA A 55 0.84 -21.03 7.17
CA ALA A 55 1.23 -21.42 5.82
C ALA A 55 2.55 -20.77 5.36
N ILE A 56 2.75 -19.48 5.66
CA ILE A 56 4.01 -18.78 5.35
C ILE A 56 5.18 -19.38 6.14
N ARG A 57 4.98 -19.66 7.43
CA ARG A 57 6.04 -20.23 8.28
C ARG A 57 6.39 -21.66 7.90
N LEU A 58 5.42 -22.46 7.48
CA LEU A 58 5.66 -23.83 7.03
C LEU A 58 6.39 -23.90 5.69
N GLU A 59 6.33 -22.85 4.86
CA GLU A 59 6.95 -22.85 3.54
C GLU A 59 8.48 -22.71 3.60
N ASP A 60 9.03 -21.87 4.49
CA ASP A 60 10.49 -21.64 4.57
C ASP A 60 11.00 -21.25 5.97
N GLY A 61 10.19 -21.36 7.03
CA GLY A 61 10.56 -21.05 8.42
C GLY A 61 10.64 -19.55 8.77
N GLY A 62 10.57 -18.66 7.78
CA GLY A 62 10.74 -17.22 7.95
C GLY A 62 9.56 -16.51 8.65
N PRO A 63 9.71 -15.24 9.07
CA PRO A 63 8.65 -14.46 9.70
C PRO A 63 7.42 -14.33 8.77
N ALA A 64 6.21 -14.42 9.35
CA ALA A 64 4.98 -14.30 8.55
C ALA A 64 4.66 -12.85 8.16
N LEU A 65 5.04 -11.89 9.01
CA LEU A 65 4.85 -10.46 8.75
C LEU A 65 6.11 -9.86 8.14
N TYR A 66 5.88 -9.02 7.13
CA TYR A 66 6.88 -8.20 6.48
C TYR A 66 6.60 -6.73 6.77
N CYS A 67 7.65 -6.00 7.15
CA CYS A 67 7.57 -4.58 7.49
C CYS A 67 8.57 -3.79 6.66
N GLN A 68 8.11 -2.74 5.97
CA GLN A 68 8.98 -1.92 5.11
C GLN A 68 8.72 -0.42 5.30
N ALA A 69 9.78 0.40 5.20
CA ALA A 69 9.65 1.85 5.24
C ALA A 69 8.85 2.36 4.03
N ARG A 70 7.96 3.32 4.28
CA ARG A 70 7.09 3.96 3.30
C ARG A 70 6.90 5.44 3.62
N LEU A 71 6.67 6.23 2.57
CA LEU A 71 6.30 7.63 2.70
C LEU A 71 4.80 7.78 2.97
N GLY A 72 4.48 8.50 4.04
CA GLY A 72 3.16 8.94 4.43
C GLY A 72 2.92 10.43 4.13
N ARG A 73 1.85 10.97 4.70
CA ARG A 73 1.45 12.37 4.53
C ARG A 73 2.59 13.32 4.97
N GLY A 74 2.90 14.32 4.16
CA GLY A 74 3.97 15.28 4.43
C GLY A 74 5.37 14.68 4.41
N GLY A 75 5.57 13.50 3.80
CA GLY A 75 6.88 12.85 3.72
C GLY A 75 7.32 12.13 5.00
N THR A 76 6.43 11.94 5.97
CA THR A 76 6.73 11.19 7.19
C THR A 76 6.92 9.71 6.87
N VAL A 77 7.97 9.09 7.40
CA VAL A 77 8.23 7.66 7.22
C VAL A 77 7.38 6.84 8.19
N PHE A 78 6.70 5.81 7.68
CA PHE A 78 6.03 4.80 8.49
C PHE A 78 6.40 3.39 8.03
N ARG A 79 6.09 2.38 8.85
CA ARG A 79 6.33 0.98 8.51
C ARG A 79 5.04 0.33 8.04
N ILE A 80 4.95 0.02 6.74
CA ILE A 80 3.81 -0.71 6.19
C ILE A 80 3.85 -2.16 6.65
N LEU A 81 2.70 -2.69 7.06
CA LEU A 81 2.54 -4.08 7.47
C LEU A 81 1.95 -4.90 6.32
N LYS A 82 2.56 -6.05 6.03
CA LYS A 82 2.06 -7.01 5.04
C LYS A 82 2.32 -8.43 5.51
N PHE A 83 1.60 -9.39 4.95
CA PHE A 83 2.10 -10.76 4.99
C PHE A 83 3.28 -10.90 4.03
N ARG A 84 4.28 -11.68 4.45
CA ARG A 84 5.44 -11.95 3.61
C ARG A 84 5.02 -12.82 2.44
N THR A 85 5.42 -12.39 1.24
CA THR A 85 5.08 -13.07 -0.03
C THR A 85 6.32 -13.45 -0.82
N MET A 86 7.50 -13.11 -0.30
CA MET A 86 8.79 -13.34 -0.94
C MET A 86 9.69 -14.12 0.02
N ALA A 87 10.65 -14.84 -0.54
CA ALA A 87 11.69 -15.51 0.22
C ALA A 87 12.38 -14.53 1.18
N VAL A 88 12.90 -15.07 2.29
CA VAL A 88 13.77 -14.27 3.18
C VAL A 88 14.95 -13.76 2.36
N ASP A 89 15.33 -12.50 2.56
CA ASP A 89 16.44 -11.85 1.85
C ASP A 89 16.29 -11.77 0.31
N ALA A 90 15.05 -11.74 -0.18
CA ALA A 90 14.72 -11.58 -1.61
C ALA A 90 15.40 -10.38 -2.31
N GLU A 91 15.85 -9.36 -1.59
CA GLU A 91 16.52 -8.18 -2.16
C GLU A 91 18.04 -8.15 -1.85
N ALA A 92 18.63 -9.21 -1.30
CA ALA A 92 20.04 -9.20 -0.89
C ALA A 92 21.00 -8.91 -2.05
N ALA A 93 20.75 -9.47 -3.23
CA ALA A 93 21.59 -9.29 -4.41
C ALA A 93 21.25 -8.04 -5.25
N THR A 94 20.00 -7.57 -5.21
CA THR A 94 19.48 -6.55 -6.15
C THR A 94 19.20 -5.20 -5.50
N GLY A 95 19.07 -5.16 -4.17
CA GLY A 95 18.61 -3.98 -3.45
C GLY A 95 17.14 -3.62 -3.73
N PRO A 96 16.74 -2.36 -3.46
CA PRO A 96 15.35 -1.93 -3.57
C PRO A 96 14.87 -1.91 -5.04
N VAL A 97 14.08 -2.90 -5.44
CA VAL A 97 13.50 -2.99 -6.79
C VAL A 97 12.00 -3.32 -6.75
N TRP A 98 11.25 -2.91 -7.77
CA TRP A 98 9.86 -3.33 -7.90
C TRP A 98 9.78 -4.83 -8.24
N ALA A 99 8.74 -5.50 -7.73
CA ALA A 99 8.46 -6.87 -8.10
C ALA A 99 7.88 -6.94 -9.51
N GLU A 100 8.40 -7.85 -10.32
CA GLU A 100 7.89 -8.09 -11.67
C GLU A 100 6.80 -9.17 -11.69
N ARG A 101 6.15 -9.33 -12.86
CA ARG A 101 5.18 -10.42 -13.05
C ARG A 101 5.94 -11.74 -13.16
N GLY A 102 5.58 -12.72 -12.34
CA GLY A 102 6.28 -14.01 -12.33
C GLY A 102 7.63 -13.97 -11.60
N ASP A 103 7.87 -12.94 -10.81
CA ASP A 103 9.13 -12.75 -10.07
C ASP A 103 9.50 -14.01 -9.25
N PRO A 104 10.70 -14.59 -9.49
CA PRO A 104 11.10 -15.87 -8.90
C PRO A 104 11.26 -15.79 -7.38
N ARG A 105 11.38 -14.58 -6.82
CA ARG A 105 11.50 -14.36 -5.38
C ARG A 105 10.19 -14.60 -4.64
N VAL A 106 9.06 -14.69 -5.35
CA VAL A 106 7.72 -14.85 -4.76
C VAL A 106 7.45 -16.32 -4.46
N THR A 107 7.14 -16.60 -3.18
CA THR A 107 6.88 -17.96 -2.71
C THR A 107 5.55 -18.51 -3.25
N ARG A 108 5.28 -19.82 -3.12
CA ARG A 108 4.03 -20.44 -3.59
C ARG A 108 2.84 -19.88 -2.82
N VAL A 109 2.93 -19.79 -1.49
CA VAL A 109 1.91 -19.15 -0.65
C VAL A 109 1.81 -17.67 -1.01
N GLY A 110 2.94 -16.98 -1.19
CA GLY A 110 3.00 -15.59 -1.60
C GLY A 110 2.28 -15.30 -2.93
N ARG A 111 2.36 -16.19 -3.91
CA ARG A 111 1.62 -16.07 -5.18
C ARG A 111 0.11 -16.10 -4.97
N MET A 112 -0.39 -16.97 -4.10
CA MET A 112 -1.81 -17.02 -3.74
C MET A 112 -2.25 -15.74 -3.02
N LEU A 113 -1.47 -15.29 -2.04
CA LEU A 113 -1.77 -14.07 -1.29
C LEU A 113 -1.84 -12.85 -2.21
N ARG A 114 -0.85 -12.67 -3.11
CA ARG A 114 -0.83 -11.56 -4.09
C ARG A 114 -1.95 -11.65 -5.13
N ARG A 115 -2.41 -12.86 -5.46
CA ARG A 115 -3.51 -13.05 -6.41
C ARG A 115 -4.80 -12.47 -5.85
N PHE A 116 -5.07 -12.71 -4.57
CA PHE A 116 -6.28 -12.27 -3.88
C PHE A 116 -6.08 -10.98 -3.05
N HIS A 117 -4.89 -10.37 -3.14
CA HIS A 117 -4.49 -9.19 -2.35
C HIS A 117 -4.59 -9.40 -0.82
N LEU A 118 -4.55 -10.65 -0.37
CA LEU A 118 -4.60 -11.01 1.05
C LEU A 118 -3.32 -10.58 1.77
N ASP A 119 -2.22 -10.38 1.05
CA ASP A 119 -0.97 -9.88 1.61
C ASP A 119 -1.08 -8.48 2.22
N GLU A 120 -2.11 -7.72 1.83
CA GLU A 120 -2.32 -6.34 2.26
C GLU A 120 -3.24 -6.22 3.48
N LEU A 121 -3.85 -7.32 3.96
CA LEU A 121 -4.74 -7.30 5.13
C LEU A 121 -4.11 -6.67 6.38
N PRO A 122 -2.83 -6.91 6.72
CA PRO A 122 -2.22 -6.27 7.89
C PRO A 122 -2.16 -4.74 7.82
N GLN A 123 -2.33 -4.12 6.64
CA GLN A 123 -2.38 -2.67 6.48
C GLN A 123 -3.60 -2.05 7.17
N ALA A 124 -4.65 -2.82 7.49
CA ALA A 124 -5.74 -2.36 8.33
C ALA A 124 -5.23 -1.76 9.67
N VAL A 125 -4.17 -2.33 10.23
CA VAL A 125 -3.51 -1.80 11.43
C VAL A 125 -2.84 -0.45 11.16
N ASN A 126 -2.25 -0.23 9.98
CA ASN A 126 -1.70 1.07 9.59
C ASN A 126 -2.81 2.13 9.43
N VAL A 127 -3.97 1.73 8.92
CA VAL A 127 -5.15 2.61 8.87
C VAL A 127 -5.60 2.94 10.30
N LEU A 128 -5.77 1.95 11.19
CA LEU A 128 -6.12 2.19 12.59
C LEU A 128 -5.12 3.10 13.32
N ARG A 129 -3.82 3.01 13.00
CA ARG A 129 -2.76 3.89 13.54
C ARG A 129 -2.75 5.30 12.96
N GLY A 130 -3.54 5.57 11.92
CA GLY A 130 -3.60 6.87 11.26
C GLY A 130 -2.43 7.13 10.30
N GLU A 131 -1.63 6.12 9.99
CA GLU A 131 -0.51 6.22 9.04
C GLU A 131 -0.99 6.13 7.59
N MET A 132 -2.08 5.38 7.38
CA MET A 132 -2.75 5.18 6.11
C MET A 132 -4.23 5.56 6.19
N SER A 133 -4.85 5.66 5.02
CA SER A 133 -6.28 5.80 4.76
C SER A 133 -6.79 4.55 4.02
N LEU A 134 -8.10 4.30 3.97
CA LEU A 134 -8.63 3.27 3.08
C LEU A 134 -8.40 3.65 1.61
N VAL A 135 -8.59 4.94 1.30
CA VAL A 135 -8.43 5.48 -0.06
C VAL A 135 -7.42 6.61 -0.09
N GLY A 136 -6.50 6.54 -1.05
CA GLY A 136 -5.43 7.50 -1.24
C GLY A 136 -4.35 7.00 -2.20
N PRO A 137 -3.34 7.84 -2.50
CA PRO A 137 -2.19 7.43 -3.29
C PRO A 137 -1.47 6.25 -2.65
N ARG A 138 -1.09 5.23 -3.44
CA ARG A 138 -0.38 4.06 -2.90
C ARG A 138 0.98 4.46 -2.33
N PRO A 139 1.37 4.04 -1.11
CA PRO A 139 2.61 4.51 -0.49
C PRO A 139 3.85 3.94 -1.21
N GLU A 140 4.84 4.81 -1.45
CA GLU A 140 6.11 4.43 -2.08
C GLU A 140 7.25 4.30 -1.07
N ARG A 141 8.26 3.50 -1.44
CA ARG A 141 9.53 3.43 -0.71
C ARG A 141 10.25 4.77 -0.83
N PRO A 142 10.87 5.28 0.25
CA PRO A 142 11.65 6.51 0.18
C PRO A 142 12.69 6.50 -0.95
N GLU A 143 13.41 5.39 -1.13
CA GLU A 143 14.47 5.26 -2.13
C GLU A 143 13.91 5.32 -3.56
N LEU A 144 12.75 4.69 -3.79
CA LEU A 144 12.09 4.66 -5.10
C LEU A 144 11.39 5.98 -5.40
N ALA A 145 10.78 6.62 -4.41
CA ALA A 145 10.15 7.92 -4.56
C ALA A 145 11.19 9.01 -4.89
N ALA A 146 12.37 8.97 -4.24
CA ALA A 146 13.46 9.88 -4.55
C ALA A 146 13.99 9.72 -5.97
N ARG A 147 13.98 8.49 -6.50
CA ARG A 147 14.30 8.23 -7.92
C ARG A 147 13.20 8.78 -8.84
N ILE A 148 11.93 8.48 -8.55
CA ILE A 148 10.80 8.95 -9.36
C ILE A 148 10.74 10.48 -9.39
N GLU A 149 11.01 11.18 -8.29
CA GLU A 149 10.99 12.66 -8.26
C GLU A 149 11.96 13.28 -9.26
N ARG A 150 13.11 12.63 -9.51
CA ARG A 150 14.07 13.09 -10.53
C ARG A 150 13.58 12.85 -11.95
N GLU A 151 12.83 11.77 -12.16
CA GLU A 151 12.26 11.40 -13.46
C GLU A 151 10.96 12.17 -13.76
N VAL A 152 10.17 12.48 -12.73
CA VAL A 152 8.87 13.16 -12.76
C VAL A 152 8.85 14.22 -11.66
N PRO A 153 9.29 15.45 -11.96
CA PRO A 153 9.29 16.55 -11.01
C PRO A 153 7.90 16.81 -10.42
N GLY A 154 7.82 17.02 -9.10
CA GLY A 154 6.56 17.25 -8.40
C GLY A 154 5.84 15.97 -7.98
N PHE A 155 6.45 14.79 -8.12
CA PHE A 155 5.89 13.52 -7.64
C PHE A 155 5.54 13.56 -6.14
N SER A 156 6.27 14.35 -5.37
CA SER A 156 6.05 14.69 -3.96
C SER A 156 4.68 15.30 -3.65
N ALA A 157 4.02 15.94 -4.61
CA ALA A 157 2.71 16.57 -4.42
C ALA A 157 1.62 15.55 -4.00
N ARG A 158 1.80 14.26 -4.30
CA ARG A 158 0.89 13.20 -3.84
C ARG A 158 0.90 12.98 -2.32
N LEU A 159 1.92 13.48 -1.61
CA LEU A 159 2.08 13.33 -0.16
C LEU A 159 1.21 14.32 0.64
N ARG A 160 0.34 15.10 0.00
CA ARG A 160 -0.61 16.02 0.66
C ARG A 160 -1.68 15.33 1.50
N VAL A 161 -1.92 14.04 1.24
CA VAL A 161 -2.92 13.23 1.94
C VAL A 161 -2.28 11.96 2.50
N ARG A 162 -2.99 11.28 3.40
CA ARG A 162 -2.57 9.94 3.84
C ARG A 162 -2.59 8.96 2.66
N PRO A 163 -1.57 8.10 2.53
CA PRO A 163 -1.57 7.08 1.48
C PRO A 163 -2.68 6.05 1.72
N GLY A 164 -3.14 5.42 0.64
CA GLY A 164 -4.30 4.52 0.63
C GLY A 164 -3.95 3.05 0.42
N ILE A 165 -4.84 2.16 0.88
CA ILE A 165 -4.89 0.75 0.44
C ILE A 165 -5.42 0.69 -0.99
N ALA A 166 -6.53 1.38 -1.24
CA ALA A 166 -7.13 1.62 -2.55
C ALA A 166 -6.81 3.04 -3.03
N GLY A 167 -6.97 3.29 -4.33
CA GLY A 167 -6.68 4.59 -4.91
C GLY A 167 -7.07 4.68 -6.39
N LEU A 168 -7.24 5.91 -6.88
CA LEU A 168 -7.68 6.17 -8.25
C LEU A 168 -6.70 5.61 -9.29
N ALA A 169 -5.38 5.79 -9.07
CA ALA A 169 -4.35 5.20 -9.92
C ALA A 169 -4.47 3.66 -9.99
N GLN A 170 -4.62 2.99 -8.84
CA GLN A 170 -4.78 1.53 -8.78
C GLN A 170 -6.06 1.05 -9.48
N ALA A 171 -7.16 1.79 -9.30
CA ALA A 171 -8.45 1.51 -9.92
C ALA A 171 -8.36 1.58 -11.45
N ASN A 172 -7.62 2.56 -11.98
CA ASN A 172 -7.38 2.74 -13.42
C ASN A 172 -6.20 1.91 -13.97
N GLY A 173 -5.45 1.23 -13.12
CA GLY A 173 -4.37 0.33 -13.55
C GLY A 173 -3.03 1.01 -13.80
N ALA A 174 -2.90 2.30 -13.45
CA ALA A 174 -1.62 3.01 -13.49
C ALA A 174 -0.64 2.37 -12.50
N GLY A 175 0.37 1.70 -13.05
CA GLY A 175 1.37 0.95 -12.30
C GLY A 175 2.62 1.76 -11.99
N TRP A 176 3.66 1.07 -11.52
CA TRP A 176 4.97 1.69 -11.25
C TRP A 176 5.77 2.01 -12.52
N ARG A 177 5.46 1.37 -13.66
CA ARG A 177 6.11 1.62 -14.97
C ARG A 177 5.71 2.96 -15.59
N GLU A 178 4.63 3.58 -15.12
CA GLU A 178 4.08 4.82 -15.66
C GLU A 178 3.94 5.86 -14.53
N PRO A 179 5.07 6.33 -13.95
CA PRO A 179 5.05 7.20 -12.78
C PRO A 179 4.32 8.52 -13.01
N ALA A 180 4.40 9.10 -14.22
CA ALA A 180 3.69 10.32 -14.58
C ALA A 180 2.16 10.12 -14.63
N LEU A 181 1.67 9.05 -15.27
CA LEU A 181 0.23 8.74 -15.31
C LEU A 181 -0.30 8.42 -13.91
N LYS A 182 0.50 7.70 -13.12
CA LYS A 182 0.19 7.43 -11.71
C LYS A 182 0.06 8.74 -10.91
N LEU A 183 1.00 9.66 -11.06
CA LEU A 183 0.96 10.97 -10.42
C LEU A 183 -0.28 11.75 -10.83
N HIS A 184 -0.61 11.76 -12.13
CA HIS A 184 -1.80 12.42 -12.65
C HIS A 184 -3.08 11.94 -11.95
N TYR A 185 -3.29 10.61 -11.85
CA TYR A 185 -4.45 10.08 -11.12
C TYR A 185 -4.40 10.35 -9.62
N ASP A 186 -3.22 10.35 -9.00
CA ASP A 186 -3.09 10.66 -7.58
C ASP A 186 -3.47 12.12 -7.30
N LEU A 187 -3.10 13.07 -8.18
CA LEU A 187 -3.48 14.49 -8.06
C LEU A 187 -4.97 14.70 -8.34
N LEU A 188 -5.52 14.10 -9.41
CA LEU A 188 -6.95 14.12 -9.68
C LEU A 188 -7.78 13.63 -8.48
N TYR A 189 -7.30 12.58 -7.81
CA TYR A 189 -7.93 12.09 -6.59
C TYR A 189 -7.87 13.12 -5.47
N ILE A 190 -6.70 13.72 -5.22
CA ILE A 190 -6.52 14.71 -4.14
C ILE A 190 -7.45 15.92 -4.33
N ASP A 191 -7.66 16.35 -5.57
CA ASP A 191 -8.52 17.49 -5.88
C ASP A 191 -10.02 17.15 -5.78
N ALA A 192 -10.40 15.92 -6.14
CA ALA A 192 -11.79 15.47 -6.18
C ALA A 192 -12.25 14.66 -4.96
N MET A 193 -11.37 14.39 -3.98
CA MET A 193 -11.68 13.46 -2.89
C MET A 193 -12.92 13.89 -2.10
N GLY A 194 -13.76 12.90 -1.82
CA GLY A 194 -14.99 13.00 -1.05
C GLY A 194 -15.50 11.60 -0.70
N PRO A 195 -16.40 11.47 0.29
CA PRO A 195 -16.83 10.17 0.82
C PRO A 195 -17.45 9.26 -0.26
N TRP A 196 -18.18 9.83 -1.22
CA TRP A 196 -18.77 9.08 -2.32
C TRP A 196 -17.72 8.52 -3.30
N LEU A 197 -16.69 9.31 -3.63
CA LEU A 197 -15.60 8.84 -4.47
C LEU A 197 -14.80 7.75 -3.77
N ASP A 198 -14.54 7.92 -2.47
CA ASP A 198 -13.84 6.93 -1.66
C ASP A 198 -14.61 5.60 -1.62
N LEU A 199 -15.93 5.64 -1.37
CA LEU A 199 -16.77 4.44 -1.40
C LEU A 199 -16.73 3.74 -2.76
N LYS A 200 -16.86 4.50 -3.86
CA LYS A 200 -16.74 3.97 -5.22
C LYS A 200 -15.39 3.30 -5.47
N LEU A 201 -14.30 3.91 -5.01
CA LEU A 201 -12.95 3.36 -5.17
C LEU A 201 -12.74 2.10 -4.34
N CYS A 202 -13.22 2.06 -3.09
CA CYS A 202 -13.22 0.85 -2.27
C CYS A 202 -13.92 -0.32 -2.97
N VAL A 203 -15.16 -0.11 -3.43
CA VAL A 203 -15.95 -1.14 -4.13
C VAL A 203 -15.28 -1.57 -5.44
N ARG A 204 -14.81 -0.62 -6.25
CA ARG A 204 -14.15 -0.92 -7.54
C ARG A 204 -12.85 -1.69 -7.34
N CYS A 205 -12.03 -1.31 -6.35
CA CYS A 205 -10.79 -2.02 -6.03
C CYS A 205 -11.07 -3.42 -5.48
N LEU A 206 -12.05 -3.56 -4.58
CA LEU A 206 -12.47 -4.87 -4.05
C LEU A 206 -12.97 -5.79 -5.18
N ALA A 207 -13.87 -5.29 -6.04
CA ALA A 207 -14.37 -6.06 -7.18
C ALA A 207 -13.23 -6.48 -8.14
N LYS A 208 -12.24 -5.61 -8.35
CA LYS A 208 -11.04 -5.93 -9.16
C LYS A 208 -10.15 -6.98 -8.48
N ALA A 209 -10.05 -7.00 -7.16
CA ALA A 209 -9.30 -7.99 -6.40
C ALA A 209 -9.97 -9.37 -6.40
N LEU A 210 -11.31 -9.42 -6.39
CA LEU A 210 -12.10 -10.66 -6.43
C LEU A 210 -12.18 -11.25 -7.85
N ARG A 211 -12.05 -10.43 -8.89
CA ARG A 211 -12.02 -10.91 -10.28
C ARG A 211 -10.74 -11.70 -10.54
N PRO A 212 -10.82 -12.91 -11.11
CA PRO A 212 -9.63 -13.63 -11.57
C PRO A 212 -8.88 -12.73 -12.55
N ARG A 213 -7.60 -12.44 -12.27
CA ARG A 213 -6.73 -11.83 -13.27
C ARG A 213 -6.66 -12.80 -14.45
N ARG A 214 -7.44 -12.55 -15.51
CA ARG A 214 -7.27 -13.23 -16.80
C ARG A 214 -5.79 -13.12 -17.16
N ARG A 215 -5.16 -14.26 -17.47
CA ARG A 215 -3.83 -14.28 -18.10
C ARG A 215 -4.00 -13.52 -19.42
N ARG A 216 -3.74 -12.21 -19.43
CA ARG A 216 -3.41 -11.55 -20.68
C ARG A 216 -2.10 -12.19 -21.15
N PRO A 217 -2.09 -12.77 -22.36
CA PRO A 217 -0.91 -13.41 -22.94
C PRO A 217 0.27 -12.45 -22.94
#